data_AF-A0A317SQX4-F1
#
_entry.id   AF-A0A317SQX4-F1
#
_cell.length_a   1.000
_cell.length_b   1.000
_cell.length_c   1.000
_cell.angle_alpha   90.00
_cell.angle_beta   90.00
_cell.angle_gamma   90.00
#
_symmetry.space_group_name_H-M   'P 1'
#
loop_
_entity.id
_entity.type
_entity.pdbx_description
1 polymer ?
#
loop_
_entity_poly.entity_id
_entity_poly.type
_entity_poly.pdbx_seq_one_letter_code
_entity_poly.pdbx_strand_id
1 'polypeptide(L)'
;MEVKSKSKTALGNAIDAATKAEGSASATLASLQAQGERLTSTELNLGTASVQNDIAAEKTHELENYNRSMFVPKKMRFFRSRSRVQDEETTIISRNQAEREERDRTREFGYDSKNVVGRGVDTTRRVESKEKSSVAERPQYQFEPKADDDQIEDEIDAGLDELGAITGRLKGIAIASGKVVDRQNEQINRIIKKSDRVDDQIALNQNRLRKIH
;
A
#
# COMPACT_ATOMS: atom_id res chain seq x y z
N MET A 1 -43.83 -25.05 -9.49
CA MET A 1 -44.12 -23.77 -8.80
C MET A 1 -43.39 -23.60 -7.46
N GLU A 2 -43.54 -24.48 -6.46
CA GLU A 2 -42.95 -24.25 -5.12
C GLU A 2 -41.40 -24.13 -5.13
N VAL A 3 -40.71 -24.94 -5.94
CA VAL A 3 -39.24 -24.89 -6.07
C VAL A 3 -38.78 -23.57 -6.69
N LYS A 4 -39.42 -23.11 -7.77
CA LYS A 4 -39.06 -21.85 -8.46
C LYS A 4 -39.28 -20.61 -7.58
N SER A 5 -40.39 -20.58 -6.85
CA SER A 5 -40.66 -19.51 -5.87
C SER A 5 -39.60 -19.48 -4.76
N LYS A 6 -39.21 -20.64 -4.21
CA LYS A 6 -38.12 -20.75 -3.23
C LYS A 6 -36.79 -20.28 -3.82
N SER A 7 -36.48 -20.64 -5.07
CA SER A 7 -35.27 -20.19 -5.77
C SER A 7 -35.22 -18.67 -5.92
N LYS A 8 -36.34 -18.04 -6.30
CA LYS A 8 -36.43 -16.58 -6.41
C LYS A 8 -36.16 -15.88 -5.07
N THR A 9 -36.77 -16.35 -3.98
CA THR A 9 -36.50 -15.80 -2.64
C THR A 9 -35.06 -16.01 -2.21
N ALA A 10 -34.49 -17.20 -2.46
CA ALA A 10 -33.10 -17.48 -2.15
C ALA A 10 -32.14 -16.58 -2.94
N LEU A 11 -32.43 -16.33 -4.22
CA LEU A 11 -31.67 -15.43 -5.09
C LEU A 11 -31.70 -13.98 -4.58
N GLY A 12 -32.89 -13.48 -4.21
CA GLY A 12 -33.02 -12.15 -3.61
C GLY A 12 -32.18 -12.01 -2.32
N ASN A 13 -32.26 -13.00 -1.43
CA ASN A 13 -31.43 -13.02 -0.22
C ASN A 13 -29.93 -13.07 -0.53
N ALA A 14 -29.52 -13.80 -1.57
CA ALA A 14 -28.13 -13.88 -2.01
C ALA A 14 -27.63 -12.55 -2.59
N ILE A 15 -28.44 -11.88 -3.42
CA ILE A 15 -28.13 -10.54 -3.95
C ILE A 15 -28.01 -9.53 -2.80
N ASP A 16 -28.94 -9.54 -1.84
CA ASP A 16 -28.88 -8.66 -0.66
C ASP A 16 -27.62 -8.91 0.18
N ALA A 17 -27.23 -10.17 0.36
CA ALA A 17 -26.00 -10.50 1.07
C ALA A 17 -24.76 -10.06 0.28
N ALA A 18 -24.75 -10.27 -1.04
CA ALA A 18 -23.63 -9.93 -1.91
C ALA A 18 -23.44 -8.41 -2.03
N THR A 19 -24.51 -7.64 -2.16
CA THR A 19 -24.46 -6.16 -2.19
C THR A 19 -23.96 -5.58 -0.88
N LYS A 20 -24.40 -6.12 0.27
CA LYS A 20 -23.85 -5.75 1.59
C LYS A 20 -22.37 -6.06 1.69
N ALA A 21 -21.95 -7.22 1.23
CA ALA A 21 -20.55 -7.61 1.19
C ALA A 21 -19.73 -6.69 0.26
N GLU A 22 -20.26 -6.32 -0.90
CA GLU A 22 -19.61 -5.40 -1.84
C GLU A 22 -19.39 -4.02 -1.22
N GLY A 23 -20.41 -3.48 -0.55
CA GLY A 23 -20.31 -2.22 0.17
C GLY A 23 -19.24 -2.26 1.27
N SER A 24 -19.23 -3.33 2.07
CA SER A 24 -18.22 -3.53 3.10
C SER A 24 -16.81 -3.67 2.52
N ALA A 25 -16.63 -4.48 1.48
CA ALA A 25 -15.34 -4.69 0.83
C ALA A 25 -14.80 -3.41 0.18
N SER A 26 -15.68 -2.60 -0.43
CA SER A 26 -15.34 -1.29 -0.99
C SER A 26 -14.89 -0.32 0.09
N ALA A 27 -15.57 -0.30 1.24
CA ALA A 27 -15.17 0.50 2.39
C ALA A 27 -13.80 0.05 2.96
N THR A 28 -13.55 -1.27 3.03
CA THR A 28 -12.25 -1.82 3.43
C THR A 28 -11.15 -1.38 2.48
N LEU A 29 -11.37 -1.46 1.17
CA LEU A 29 -10.40 -1.03 0.16
C LEU A 29 -10.06 0.46 0.28
N ALA A 30 -11.07 1.31 0.48
CA ALA A 30 -10.87 2.74 0.71
C ALA A 30 -10.08 3.02 1.99
N SER A 31 -10.37 2.28 3.07
CA SER A 31 -9.59 2.36 4.32
C SER A 31 -8.13 1.93 4.11
N LEU A 32 -7.88 0.85 3.36
CA LEU A 32 -6.54 0.40 3.03
C LEU A 32 -5.78 1.45 2.20
N GLN A 33 -6.43 2.12 1.25
CA GLN A 33 -5.81 3.22 0.51
C GLN A 33 -5.38 4.36 1.43
N ALA A 34 -6.26 4.82 2.32
CA ALA A 34 -5.95 5.87 3.29
C ALA A 34 -4.81 5.46 4.24
N GLN A 35 -4.77 4.19 4.66
CA GLN A 35 -3.67 3.63 5.45
C GLN A 35 -2.35 3.62 4.67
N GLY A 36 -2.36 3.28 3.39
CA GLY A 36 -1.17 3.32 2.53
C GLY A 36 -0.55 4.72 2.41
N GLU A 37 -1.38 5.76 2.35
CA GLU A 37 -0.90 7.15 2.37
C GLU A 37 -0.24 7.52 3.71
N ARG A 38 -0.83 7.06 4.81
CA ARG A 38 -0.25 7.25 6.16
C ARG A 38 1.09 6.53 6.29
N LEU A 39 1.20 5.29 5.83
CA LEU A 39 2.46 4.54 5.84
C LEU A 39 3.54 5.25 5.04
N THR A 40 3.21 5.75 3.85
CA THR A 40 4.14 6.53 3.02
C THR A 40 4.59 7.81 3.72
N SER A 41 3.65 8.52 4.37
CA SER A 41 3.97 9.72 5.16
C SER A 41 4.88 9.39 6.35
N THR A 42 4.61 8.29 7.06
CA THR A 42 5.46 7.81 8.16
C THR A 42 6.86 7.47 7.68
N GLU A 43 7.00 6.77 6.55
CA GLU A 43 8.31 6.43 5.98
C GLU A 43 9.12 7.67 5.60
N LEU A 44 8.47 8.70 5.03
CA LEU A 44 9.10 9.98 4.71
C LEU A 44 9.52 10.75 5.97
N ASN A 45 8.67 10.75 7.01
CA ASN A 45 8.98 11.39 8.29
C ASN A 45 10.17 10.70 8.99
N LEU A 46 10.22 9.36 8.98
CA LEU A 46 11.36 8.61 9.50
C LEU A 46 12.64 8.90 8.71
N GLY A 47 12.57 9.00 7.38
CA GLY A 47 13.70 9.43 6.57
C GLY A 47 14.21 10.82 6.96
N THR A 48 13.30 11.76 7.21
CA THR A 48 13.67 13.11 7.69
C THR A 48 14.27 13.08 9.09
N ALA A 49 13.71 12.28 9.99
CA ALA A 49 14.23 12.10 11.35
C ALA A 49 15.63 11.47 11.35
N SER A 50 15.90 10.50 10.46
CA SER A 50 17.24 9.92 10.28
C SER A 50 18.26 10.99 9.89
N VAL A 51 17.91 11.86 8.95
CA VAL A 51 18.78 12.95 8.47
C VAL A 51 19.05 13.97 9.57
N GLN A 52 18.02 14.35 10.32
CA GLN A 52 18.19 15.25 11.46
C GLN A 52 19.07 14.64 12.55
N ASN A 53 18.94 13.34 12.81
CA ASN A 53 19.81 12.61 13.74
C ASN A 53 21.26 12.57 13.27
N ASP A 54 21.47 12.40 11.97
CA ASP A 54 22.80 12.41 11.37
C ASP A 54 23.48 13.77 11.52
N ILE A 55 22.73 14.86 11.28
CA ILE A 55 23.20 16.23 11.50
C ILE A 55 23.51 16.47 12.98
N ALA A 56 22.63 16.01 13.88
CA ALA A 56 22.86 16.10 15.33
C ALA A 56 24.12 15.32 15.76
N ALA A 57 24.35 14.14 15.18
CA ALA A 57 25.55 13.34 15.42
C ALA A 57 26.83 14.08 14.97
N GLU A 58 26.80 14.75 13.81
CA GLU A 58 27.92 15.55 13.33
C GLU A 58 28.19 16.76 14.25
N LYS A 59 27.13 17.48 14.64
CA LYS A 59 27.24 18.63 15.55
C LYS A 59 27.77 18.23 16.93
N THR A 60 27.35 17.08 17.47
CA THR A 60 27.89 16.57 18.73
C THR A 60 29.35 16.17 18.62
N HIS A 61 29.77 15.57 17.50
CA HIS A 61 31.19 15.31 17.23
C HIS A 61 32.01 16.59 17.08
N GLU A 62 31.48 17.63 16.43
CA GLU A 62 32.11 18.94 16.39
C GLU A 62 32.31 19.49 17.82
N LEU A 63 31.29 19.44 18.68
CA LEU A 63 31.37 19.90 20.07
C LEU A 63 32.40 19.11 20.90
N GLU A 64 32.42 17.78 20.78
CA GLU A 64 33.42 16.92 21.42
C GLU A 64 34.85 17.30 20.98
N ASN A 65 35.04 17.47 19.67
CA ASN A 65 36.32 17.91 19.12
C ASN A 65 36.68 19.33 19.58
N TYR A 66 35.73 20.26 19.65
CA TYR A 66 35.97 21.62 20.14
C TYR A 66 36.41 21.60 21.61
N ASN A 67 35.74 20.84 22.47
CA ASN A 67 36.12 20.66 23.88
C ASN A 67 37.53 20.08 24.01
N ARG A 68 37.85 19.02 23.24
CA ARG A 68 39.20 18.43 23.19
C ARG A 68 40.26 19.39 22.60
N SER A 69 39.88 20.22 21.65
CA SER A 69 40.75 21.19 20.97
C SER A 69 41.02 22.48 21.77
N MET A 70 40.32 22.72 22.88
CA MET A 70 40.77 23.70 23.87
C MET A 70 42.13 23.33 24.48
N PHE A 71 42.50 22.04 24.45
CA PHE A 71 43.72 21.50 25.06
C PHE A 71 44.77 21.00 24.04
N VAL A 72 44.49 20.98 22.73
CA VAL A 72 45.42 20.51 21.69
C VAL A 72 45.76 21.63 20.69
N PRO A 73 47.04 21.97 20.45
CA PRO A 73 47.42 23.12 19.62
C PRO A 73 47.01 22.97 18.14
N LYS A 74 46.36 24.02 17.59
CA LYS A 74 45.85 24.12 16.20
C LYS A 74 46.84 23.76 15.08
N LYS A 75 48.14 23.61 15.35
CA LYS A 75 49.20 23.41 14.35
C LYS A 75 49.12 22.06 13.59
N MET A 76 48.53 21.00 14.15
CA MET A 76 48.41 19.70 13.43
C MET A 76 47.30 19.66 12.36
N ARG A 77 46.31 20.57 12.39
CA ARG A 77 45.18 20.55 11.44
C ARG A 77 45.56 21.07 10.04
N PHE A 78 46.66 21.81 9.93
CA PHE A 78 47.19 22.37 8.68
C PHE A 78 47.92 21.34 7.78
N PHE A 79 48.04 20.08 8.23
CA PHE A 79 48.70 18.99 7.50
C PHE A 79 47.76 17.86 7.05
N ARG A 80 46.45 18.13 6.86
CA ARG A 80 45.55 17.14 6.25
C ARG A 80 45.91 16.94 4.77
N SER A 81 46.13 15.69 4.36
CA SER A 81 46.42 15.35 2.96
C SER A 81 45.21 15.63 2.06
N ARG A 82 45.44 16.17 0.86
CA ARG A 82 44.40 16.41 -0.16
C ARG A 82 43.53 15.19 -0.46
N SER A 83 44.11 13.97 -0.45
CA SER A 83 43.36 12.71 -0.64
C SER A 83 42.24 12.56 0.38
N ARG A 84 42.53 12.71 1.68
CA ARG A 84 41.52 12.58 2.75
C ARG A 84 40.36 13.57 2.63
N VAL A 85 40.63 14.77 2.14
CA VAL A 85 39.58 15.78 1.90
C VAL A 85 38.68 15.35 0.74
N GLN A 86 39.27 14.85 -0.35
CA GLN A 86 38.52 14.32 -1.48
C GLN A 86 37.71 13.07 -1.10
N ASP A 87 38.28 12.18 -0.29
CA ASP A 87 37.59 11.01 0.22
C ASP A 87 36.38 11.42 1.08
N GLU A 88 36.55 12.39 1.99
CA GLU A 88 35.45 12.98 2.78
C GLU A 88 34.36 13.59 1.85
N GLU A 89 34.74 14.38 0.85
CA GLU A 89 33.81 15.00 -0.12
C GLU A 89 33.01 13.94 -0.92
N THR A 90 33.66 12.88 -1.39
CA THR A 90 32.99 11.81 -2.15
C THR A 90 31.98 11.04 -1.29
N THR A 91 32.29 10.81 0.00
CA THR A 91 31.36 10.15 0.91
C THR A 91 30.12 10.98 1.21
N ILE A 92 30.26 12.31 1.31
CA ILE A 92 29.14 13.23 1.51
C ILE A 92 28.24 13.25 0.28
N ILE A 93 28.83 13.31 -0.92
CA ILE A 93 28.07 13.31 -2.17
C ILE A 93 27.32 11.98 -2.35
N SER A 94 27.98 10.85 -2.12
CA SER A 94 27.35 9.53 -2.27
C SER A 94 26.24 9.29 -1.25
N ARG A 95 26.40 9.75 -0.01
CA ARG A 95 25.34 9.73 1.01
C ARG A 95 24.11 10.53 0.59
N ASN A 96 24.32 11.77 0.12
CA ASN A 96 23.23 12.63 -0.33
C ASN A 96 22.51 12.05 -1.56
N GLN A 97 23.24 11.42 -2.48
CA GLN A 97 22.66 10.71 -3.61
C GLN A 97 21.79 9.53 -3.15
N ALA A 98 22.31 8.69 -2.26
CA ALA A 98 21.57 7.56 -1.72
C ALA A 98 20.28 7.98 -0.99
N GLU A 99 20.33 9.07 -0.22
CA GLU A 99 19.14 9.61 0.46
C GLU A 99 18.07 10.12 -0.52
N ARG A 100 18.49 10.78 -1.60
CA ARG A 100 17.56 11.23 -2.66
C ARG A 100 16.92 10.04 -3.35
N GLU A 101 17.71 9.06 -3.74
CA GLU A 101 17.20 7.83 -4.35
C GLU A 101 16.21 7.11 -3.45
N GLU A 102 16.47 7.06 -2.14
CA GLU A 102 15.55 6.43 -1.19
C GLU A 102 14.22 7.19 -1.07
N ARG A 103 14.26 8.52 -1.05
CA ARG A 103 13.06 9.36 -1.04
C ARG A 103 12.26 9.19 -2.34
N ASP A 104 12.93 9.17 -3.48
CA ASP A 104 12.29 9.00 -4.77
C ASP A 104 11.68 7.60 -4.90
N ARG A 105 12.37 6.54 -4.44
CA ARG A 105 11.80 5.19 -4.34
C ARG A 105 10.57 5.14 -3.43
N THR A 106 10.60 5.83 -2.29
CA THR A 106 9.45 5.90 -1.36
C THR A 106 8.25 6.59 -2.01
N ARG A 107 8.49 7.68 -2.74
CA ARG A 107 7.45 8.39 -3.50
C ARG A 107 6.89 7.53 -4.62
N GLU A 108 7.75 6.94 -5.43
CA GLU A 108 7.38 6.05 -6.53
C GLU A 108 6.53 4.87 -6.02
N PHE A 109 6.95 4.24 -4.92
CA PHE A 109 6.19 3.18 -4.27
C PHE A 109 4.80 3.66 -3.83
N GLY A 110 4.70 4.85 -3.24
CA GLY A 110 3.42 5.47 -2.89
C GLY A 110 2.51 5.71 -4.10
N TYR A 111 3.08 6.17 -5.22
CA TYR A 111 2.34 6.35 -6.47
C TYR A 111 1.87 5.01 -7.08
N ASP A 112 2.73 3.99 -7.15
CA ASP A 112 2.34 2.69 -7.70
C ASP A 112 1.31 1.97 -6.81
N SER A 113 1.39 2.16 -5.49
CA SER A 113 0.41 1.64 -4.53
C SER A 113 -1.00 2.19 -4.80
N LYS A 114 -1.11 3.50 -5.07
CA LYS A 114 -2.38 4.13 -5.50
C LYS A 114 -2.91 3.53 -6.80
N ASN A 115 -2.03 3.27 -7.76
CA ASN A 115 -2.40 2.77 -9.09
C ASN A 115 -2.86 1.31 -9.11
N VAL A 116 -2.38 0.46 -8.19
CA VAL A 116 -2.78 -0.96 -8.16
C VAL A 116 -4.21 -1.18 -7.74
N VAL A 117 -4.73 -0.32 -6.86
CA VAL A 117 -6.14 -0.36 -6.49
C VAL A 117 -7.03 -0.02 -7.69
N GLY A 118 -6.67 1.04 -8.43
CA GLY A 118 -7.42 1.45 -9.62
C GLY A 118 -7.47 0.35 -10.69
N ARG A 119 -6.32 -0.30 -10.98
CA ARG A 119 -6.24 -1.35 -12.00
C ARG A 119 -7.01 -2.62 -11.63
N GLY A 120 -6.94 -3.07 -10.37
CA GLY A 120 -7.60 -4.31 -9.94
C GLY A 120 -9.13 -4.26 -10.00
N VAL A 121 -9.71 -3.09 -9.70
CA VAL A 121 -11.16 -2.87 -9.78
C VAL A 121 -11.62 -2.77 -11.23
N ASP A 122 -10.86 -2.10 -12.09
CA ASP A 122 -11.27 -1.82 -13.47
C ASP A 122 -11.17 -3.06 -14.40
N THR A 123 -10.18 -3.94 -14.20
CA THR A 123 -10.06 -5.19 -14.96
C THR A 123 -11.26 -6.12 -14.79
N THR A 124 -11.94 -6.01 -13.66
CA THR A 124 -13.04 -6.91 -13.29
C THR A 124 -14.35 -6.51 -13.98
N ARG A 125 -14.58 -5.20 -14.17
CA ARG A 125 -15.74 -4.68 -14.93
C ARG A 125 -15.75 -5.10 -16.40
N ARG A 126 -14.57 -5.36 -16.98
CA ARG A 126 -14.44 -5.67 -18.42
C ARG A 126 -14.80 -7.13 -18.75
N VAL A 127 -14.69 -8.04 -17.78
CA VAL A 127 -14.96 -9.48 -17.97
C VAL A 127 -16.46 -9.79 -18.03
N GLU A 128 -17.32 -8.97 -17.41
CA GLU A 128 -18.78 -9.11 -17.42
C GLU A 128 -19.44 -8.86 -18.78
N SER A 129 -18.69 -8.37 -19.78
CA SER A 129 -19.25 -7.98 -21.08
C SER A 129 -19.30 -9.10 -22.13
N LYS A 130 -18.99 -10.36 -21.79
CA LYS A 130 -18.88 -11.46 -22.75
C LYS A 130 -20.13 -12.36 -22.82
N GLU A 131 -20.90 -12.15 -23.89
CA GLU A 131 -21.75 -13.08 -24.65
C GLU A 131 -22.98 -13.72 -23.97
N LYS A 132 -24.16 -13.15 -24.28
CA LYS A 132 -25.48 -13.78 -24.11
C LYS A 132 -25.70 -14.84 -25.21
N SER A 133 -25.29 -16.09 -24.96
CA SER A 133 -25.54 -17.22 -25.88
C SER A 133 -26.77 -18.06 -25.53
N SER A 134 -27.47 -17.81 -24.42
CA SER A 134 -28.49 -18.74 -23.89
C SER A 134 -29.90 -18.63 -24.52
N VAL A 135 -30.17 -17.62 -25.34
CA VAL A 135 -31.54 -17.42 -25.89
C VAL A 135 -31.90 -18.49 -26.93
N ALA A 136 -30.91 -19.11 -27.58
CA ALA A 136 -31.14 -20.08 -28.66
C ALA A 136 -31.38 -21.53 -28.16
N GLU A 137 -31.04 -21.87 -26.91
CA GLU A 137 -31.14 -23.25 -26.38
C GLU A 137 -32.42 -23.52 -25.56
N ARG A 138 -33.20 -22.48 -25.24
CA ARG A 138 -34.45 -22.57 -24.47
C ARG A 138 -35.58 -23.40 -25.11
N PRO A 139 -35.79 -23.46 -26.44
CA PRO A 139 -36.98 -24.11 -27.00
C PRO A 139 -36.93 -25.65 -26.93
N GLN A 140 -35.81 -26.27 -26.53
CA GLN A 140 -35.68 -27.73 -26.49
C GLN A 140 -36.32 -28.41 -25.27
N TYR A 141 -36.72 -27.65 -24.24
CA TYR A 141 -37.17 -28.21 -22.96
C TYR A 141 -38.60 -27.81 -22.52
N GLN A 142 -39.36 -27.07 -23.33
CA GLN A 142 -40.75 -26.66 -23.00
C GLN A 142 -41.79 -27.56 -23.69
N PHE A 143 -42.48 -28.40 -22.91
CA PHE A 143 -43.54 -29.29 -23.40
C PHE A 143 -44.97 -28.88 -23.02
N GLU A 144 -45.18 -27.92 -22.10
CA GLU A 144 -46.48 -27.28 -21.82
C GLU A 144 -46.29 -25.81 -21.34
N PRO A 145 -46.64 -24.78 -22.14
CA PRO A 145 -46.41 -23.39 -21.76
C PRO A 145 -47.51 -22.91 -20.82
N LYS A 146 -47.17 -22.67 -19.55
CA LYS A 146 -47.97 -21.83 -18.66
C LYS A 146 -47.25 -20.50 -18.54
N ALA A 147 -47.85 -19.42 -19.07
CA ALA A 147 -47.25 -18.09 -19.14
C ALA A 147 -46.68 -17.57 -17.80
N ASP A 148 -47.25 -17.98 -16.66
CA ASP A 148 -46.76 -17.62 -15.32
C ASP A 148 -45.38 -18.24 -14.98
N ASP A 149 -45.04 -19.39 -15.58
CA ASP A 149 -43.83 -20.13 -15.28
C ASP A 149 -42.61 -19.59 -16.04
N ASP A 150 -42.84 -19.02 -17.23
CA ASP A 150 -41.83 -18.36 -18.06
C ASP A 150 -41.39 -17.03 -17.42
N GLN A 151 -42.34 -16.26 -16.87
CA GLN A 151 -42.03 -14.98 -16.21
C GLN A 151 -41.12 -15.15 -14.98
N ILE A 152 -41.30 -16.23 -14.21
CA ILE A 152 -40.47 -16.50 -13.03
C ILE A 152 -39.06 -16.94 -13.46
N GLU A 153 -38.91 -17.68 -14.56
CA GLU A 153 -37.59 -18.06 -15.08
C GLU A 153 -36.80 -16.84 -15.57
N ASP A 154 -37.45 -15.92 -16.29
CA ASP A 154 -36.81 -14.68 -16.73
C ASP A 154 -36.31 -13.83 -15.55
N GLU A 155 -37.08 -13.76 -14.45
CA GLU A 155 -36.66 -13.07 -13.23
C GLU A 155 -35.49 -13.76 -12.52
N ILE A 156 -35.48 -15.10 -12.50
CA ILE A 156 -34.38 -15.88 -11.91
C ILE A 156 -33.10 -15.68 -12.72
N ASP A 157 -33.18 -15.75 -14.05
CA ASP A 157 -32.03 -15.55 -14.92
C ASP A 157 -31.45 -14.14 -14.78
N ALA A 158 -32.31 -13.12 -14.75
CA ALA A 158 -31.87 -11.74 -14.53
C ALA A 158 -31.18 -11.55 -13.17
N GLY A 159 -31.69 -12.16 -12.10
CA GLY A 159 -31.06 -12.10 -10.79
C GLY A 159 -29.76 -12.92 -10.70
N LEU A 160 -29.64 -14.03 -11.45
CA LEU A 160 -28.41 -14.80 -11.55
C LEU A 160 -27.30 -14.01 -12.27
N ASP A 161 -27.65 -13.29 -13.33
CA ASP A 161 -26.74 -12.36 -14.00
C ASP A 161 -26.28 -11.24 -13.04
N GLU A 162 -27.20 -10.66 -12.27
CA GLU A 162 -26.87 -9.64 -11.27
C GLU A 162 -25.94 -10.18 -10.18
N LEU A 163 -26.25 -11.35 -9.63
CA LEU A 163 -25.41 -12.02 -8.64
C LEU A 163 -24.03 -12.37 -9.23
N GLY A 164 -23.97 -12.83 -10.49
CA GLY A 164 -22.75 -13.06 -11.23
C GLY A 164 -21.89 -11.80 -11.35
N ALA A 165 -22.50 -10.65 -11.62
CA ALA A 165 -21.81 -9.38 -11.68
C ALA A 165 -21.28 -8.93 -10.30
N ILE A 166 -22.11 -8.99 -9.25
CA ILE A 166 -21.67 -8.61 -7.90
C ILE A 166 -20.51 -9.50 -7.43
N THR A 167 -20.61 -10.82 -7.65
CA THR A 167 -19.55 -11.76 -7.28
C THR A 167 -18.26 -11.54 -8.09
N GLY A 168 -18.39 -11.18 -9.37
CA GLY A 168 -17.29 -10.72 -10.21
C GLY A 168 -16.56 -9.54 -9.56
N ARG A 169 -17.27 -8.44 -9.31
CA ARG A 169 -16.71 -7.24 -8.65
C ARG A 169 -16.09 -7.54 -7.28
N LEU A 170 -16.75 -8.34 -6.45
CA LEU A 170 -16.23 -8.79 -5.16
C LEU A 170 -14.88 -9.51 -5.29
N LYS A 171 -14.75 -10.43 -6.27
CA LYS A 171 -13.47 -11.10 -6.56
C LYS A 171 -12.39 -10.10 -6.95
N GLY A 172 -12.73 -9.10 -7.76
CA GLY A 172 -11.84 -7.99 -8.12
C GLY A 172 -11.33 -7.23 -6.90
N ILE A 173 -12.23 -6.83 -6.01
CA ILE A 173 -11.91 -6.14 -4.75
C ILE A 173 -11.05 -7.01 -3.86
N ALA A 174 -11.34 -8.31 -3.74
CA ALA A 174 -10.58 -9.24 -2.91
C ALA A 174 -9.14 -9.39 -3.40
N ILE A 175 -8.93 -9.58 -4.71
CA ILE A 175 -7.60 -9.67 -5.32
C ILE A 175 -6.84 -8.35 -5.16
N ALA A 176 -7.50 -7.21 -5.40
CA ALA A 176 -6.88 -5.89 -5.22
C ALA A 176 -6.48 -5.66 -3.75
N SER A 177 -7.37 -5.98 -2.81
CA SER A 177 -7.12 -5.87 -1.37
C SER A 177 -5.94 -6.73 -0.94
N GLY A 178 -5.86 -7.99 -1.39
CA GLY A 178 -4.72 -8.87 -1.10
C GLY A 178 -3.39 -8.26 -1.55
N LYS A 179 -3.32 -7.78 -2.80
CA LYS A 179 -2.10 -7.13 -3.33
C LYS A 179 -1.72 -5.87 -2.55
N VAL A 180 -2.71 -5.08 -2.11
CA VAL A 180 -2.45 -3.88 -1.30
C VAL A 180 -1.88 -4.26 0.05
N VAL A 181 -2.47 -5.26 0.72
CA VAL A 181 -2.00 -5.74 2.02
C VAL A 181 -0.58 -6.28 1.92
N ASP A 182 -0.26 -7.09 0.92
CA ASP A 182 1.10 -7.62 0.72
C ASP A 182 2.13 -6.50 0.57
N ARG A 183 1.83 -5.50 -0.26
CA ARG A 183 2.70 -4.32 -0.43
C ARG A 183 2.83 -3.50 0.84
N GLN A 184 1.73 -3.29 1.55
CA GLN A 184 1.75 -2.56 2.83
C GLN A 184 2.59 -3.30 3.86
N ASN A 185 2.55 -4.63 3.91
CA ASN A 185 3.40 -5.44 4.78
C ASN A 185 4.89 -5.25 4.45
N GLU A 186 5.26 -5.25 3.16
CA GLU A 186 6.64 -4.94 2.75
C GLU A 186 7.06 -3.53 3.18
N GLN A 187 6.18 -2.55 3.05
CA GLN A 187 6.43 -1.18 3.48
C GLN A 187 6.59 -1.08 5.00
N ILE A 188 5.73 -1.73 5.77
CA ILE A 188 5.80 -1.79 7.23
C ILE A 188 7.15 -2.37 7.65
N ASN A 189 7.61 -3.45 7.02
CA ASN A 189 8.93 -4.03 7.31
C ASN A 189 10.09 -3.05 7.06
N ARG A 190 10.00 -2.20 6.03
CA ARG A 190 10.99 -1.12 5.80
C ARG A 190 10.89 -0.04 6.87
N ILE A 191 9.68 0.38 7.21
CA ILE A 191 9.41 1.38 8.25
C ILE A 191 9.97 0.91 9.60
N ILE A 192 9.76 -0.35 9.98
CA ILE A 192 10.30 -0.93 11.22
C ILE A 192 11.82 -0.80 11.24
N LYS A 193 12.51 -1.27 10.19
CA LYS A 193 13.99 -1.18 10.11
C LYS A 193 14.49 0.27 10.18
N LYS A 194 13.81 1.22 9.54
CA LYS A 194 14.15 2.64 9.61
C LYS A 194 13.90 3.20 11.02
N SER A 195 12.80 2.81 11.65
CA SER A 195 12.42 3.21 12.99
C SER A 195 13.48 2.75 14.00
N ASP A 196 13.87 1.47 13.96
CA ASP A 196 14.90 0.91 14.83
C ASP A 196 16.23 1.66 14.67
N ARG A 197 16.64 1.93 13.41
CA ARG A 197 17.84 2.71 13.13
C ARG A 197 17.77 4.13 13.69
N VAL A 198 16.64 4.81 13.54
CA VAL A 198 16.44 6.17 14.06
C VAL A 198 16.49 6.15 15.58
N ASP A 199 15.87 5.17 16.23
CA ASP A 199 15.91 5.01 17.69
C ASP A 199 17.33 4.78 18.22
N ASP A 200 18.08 3.86 17.60
CA ASP A 200 19.49 3.61 17.92
C ASP A 200 20.35 4.88 17.79
N GLN A 201 20.14 5.64 16.71
CA GLN A 201 20.85 6.90 16.47
C GLN A 201 20.52 7.95 17.55
N ILE A 202 19.26 8.08 17.93
CA ILE A 202 18.82 8.99 18.99
C ILE A 202 19.49 8.61 20.32
N ALA A 203 19.47 7.33 20.69
CA ALA A 203 20.07 6.83 21.93
C ALA A 203 21.59 7.10 21.98
N LEU A 204 22.29 6.87 20.87
CA LEU A 204 23.72 7.17 20.74
C LEU A 204 24.01 8.67 20.86
N ASN A 205 23.25 9.50 20.16
CA ASN A 205 23.40 10.96 20.20
C ASN A 205 23.13 11.51 21.62
N GLN A 206 22.12 10.98 22.30
CA GLN A 206 21.82 11.35 23.68
C GLN A 206 22.96 10.94 24.64
N ASN A 207 23.53 9.74 24.48
CA ASN A 207 24.67 9.31 25.28
C ASN A 207 25.91 10.20 25.05
N ARG A 208 26.19 10.56 23.80
CA ARG A 208 27.29 11.48 23.45
C ARG A 208 27.10 12.86 24.07
N LEU A 209 25.90 13.43 23.96
CA LEU A 209 25.56 14.71 24.60
C LEU A 209 25.78 14.67 26.11
N ARG A 210 25.36 13.58 26.79
CA ARG A 210 25.59 13.37 28.23
C ARG A 210 27.06 13.24 28.64
N LYS A 211 27.97 12.96 27.72
CA LYS A 211 29.42 12.91 28.00
C LYS A 211 30.10 14.27 27.81
N ILE A 212 29.49 15.16 27.04
CA ILE A 212 30.02 16.50 26.75
C ILE A 212 29.59 17.50 27.85
N HIS A 213 28.39 17.32 28.41
CA HIS A 213 27.86 18.07 29.55
C HIS A 213 28.25 17.39 30.87
#